data_AF-A0A6L3ESJ6-F1
#
_entry.id   AF-A0A6L3ESJ6-F1
#
_cell.length_a   1.000
_cell.length_b   1.000
_cell.length_c   1.000
_cell.angle_alpha   90.00
_cell.angle_beta   90.00
_cell.angle_gamma   90.00
#
_symmetry.space_group_name_H-M   'P 1'
#
loop_
_entity.id
_entity.type
_entity.pdbx_description
1 polymer ?
#
loop_
_entity_poly.entity_id
_entity_poly.type
_entity_poly.pdbx_seq_one_letter_code
_entity_poly.pdbx_strand_id
1 'polypeptide(L)'
;VSPSIFFETSPLIVSANGTRKDDAMAVAEWWMSAGAQEEWGALMGFTPPNAQSANDNPVGKEVVQWTVDNGANAVQRYWEATPPDIVETAVDELSRFILTPDAATMTSVLEAIQAKADTVWAER
;
A
#
# COMPACT_ATOMS: atom_id res chain seq x y z
N VAL A 1 8.66 11.81 18.69
CA VAL A 1 7.60 11.14 17.91
C VAL A 1 8.32 10.31 16.86
N SER A 2 8.06 9.01 16.75
CA SER A 2 8.68 8.19 15.70
C SER A 2 8.11 8.59 14.33
N PRO A 3 8.94 8.64 13.28
CA PRO A 3 8.44 8.91 11.94
C PRO A 3 7.56 7.76 11.42
N SER A 4 6.86 8.00 10.31
CA SER A 4 6.08 6.97 9.62
C SER A 4 6.56 6.83 8.18
N ILE A 5 6.49 5.61 7.66
CA ILE A 5 6.65 5.30 6.24
C ILE A 5 5.34 4.71 5.72
N PHE A 6 4.85 5.27 4.61
CA PHE A 6 3.67 4.74 3.93
C PHE A 6 4.12 3.71 2.88
N PHE A 7 3.58 2.50 2.95
CA PHE A 7 3.95 1.42 2.04
C PHE A 7 2.72 0.79 1.38
N GLU A 8 2.94 0.27 0.18
CA GLU A 8 2.00 -0.57 -0.54
C GLU A 8 2.48 -2.02 -0.49
N THR A 9 1.58 -2.96 -0.27
CA THR A 9 1.84 -4.38 -0.47
C THR A 9 0.58 -5.06 -0.98
N SER A 10 0.74 -6.08 -1.83
CA SER A 10 -0.37 -6.89 -2.30
C SER A 10 -0.38 -8.23 -1.56
N PRO A 11 -1.54 -8.68 -1.05
CA PRO A 11 -1.62 -9.98 -0.41
C PRO A 11 -1.58 -11.10 -1.46
N LEU A 12 -0.83 -12.16 -1.17
CA LEU A 12 -1.00 -13.45 -1.84
C LEU A 12 -2.05 -14.27 -1.06
N ILE A 13 -3.17 -14.58 -1.69
CA ILE A 13 -4.31 -15.24 -1.04
C ILE A 13 -4.55 -16.62 -1.66
N VAL A 14 -4.67 -17.64 -0.80
CA VAL A 14 -5.05 -19.01 -1.20
C VAL A 14 -6.49 -19.27 -0.78
N SER A 15 -7.32 -19.77 -1.71
CA SER A 15 -8.72 -20.09 -1.43
C SER A 15 -8.84 -21.20 -0.39
N ALA A 16 -9.65 -20.95 0.64
CA ALA A 16 -9.93 -21.93 1.69
C ALA A 16 -10.62 -23.20 1.15
N ASN A 17 -11.41 -23.06 0.08
CA ASN A 17 -12.20 -24.14 -0.54
C ASN A 17 -11.61 -24.62 -1.88
N GLY A 18 -10.35 -24.26 -2.17
CA GLY A 18 -9.68 -24.68 -3.41
C GLY A 18 -9.45 -26.19 -3.45
N THR A 19 -9.74 -26.82 -4.59
CA THR A 19 -9.55 -28.27 -4.78
C THR A 19 -8.09 -28.70 -4.82
N ARG A 20 -7.15 -27.75 -4.95
CA ARG A 20 -5.69 -27.96 -4.97
C ARG A 20 -4.98 -27.09 -3.93
N LYS A 21 -5.55 -27.00 -2.73
CA LYS A 21 -5.04 -26.13 -1.66
C LYS A 21 -3.57 -26.41 -1.32
N ASP A 22 -3.18 -27.68 -1.20
CA ASP A 22 -1.81 -28.05 -0.83
C ASP A 22 -0.79 -27.64 -1.91
N ASP A 23 -1.12 -27.87 -3.19
CA ASP A 23 -0.29 -27.40 -4.30
C ASP A 23 -0.18 -25.88 -4.33
N ALA A 24 -1.30 -25.17 -4.09
CA ALA A 24 -1.31 -23.71 -4.04
C ALA A 24 -0.46 -23.17 -2.87
N MET A 25 -0.50 -23.83 -1.71
CA MET A 25 0.36 -23.50 -0.58
C MET A 25 1.83 -23.77 -0.88
N ALA A 26 2.16 -24.87 -1.54
CA ALA A 26 3.55 -25.16 -1.95
C ALA A 26 4.10 -24.08 -2.90
N VAL A 27 3.27 -23.59 -3.83
CA VAL A 27 3.64 -22.46 -4.69
C VAL A 27 3.79 -21.16 -3.89
N ALA A 28 2.90 -20.89 -2.93
CA ALA A 28 3.00 -19.70 -2.09
C ALA A 28 4.27 -19.73 -1.22
N GLU A 29 4.63 -20.88 -0.64
CA GLU A 29 5.86 -21.06 0.12
C GLU A 29 7.10 -20.84 -0.74
N TRP A 30 7.14 -21.45 -1.94
CA TRP A 30 8.22 -21.22 -2.88
C TRP A 30 8.31 -19.74 -3.27
N TRP A 31 7.17 -19.10 -3.60
CA TRP A 31 7.13 -17.70 -3.99
C TRP A 31 7.69 -16.80 -2.90
N MET A 32 7.34 -17.04 -1.63
CA MET A 32 7.82 -16.24 -0.49
C MET A 32 9.26 -16.56 -0.05
N SER A 33 9.91 -17.55 -0.66
CA SER A 33 11.30 -17.91 -0.36
C SER A 33 12.29 -16.80 -0.72
N ALA A 34 13.47 -16.80 -0.09
CA ALA A 34 14.48 -15.79 -0.33
C ALA A 34 14.94 -15.76 -1.80
N GLY A 35 15.16 -16.93 -2.41
CA GLY A 35 15.60 -17.03 -3.80
C GLY A 35 14.55 -16.56 -4.80
N ALA A 36 13.28 -16.93 -4.62
CA ALA A 36 12.22 -16.46 -5.52
C ALA A 36 12.03 -14.94 -5.43
N GLN A 37 12.09 -14.37 -4.22
CA GLN A 37 11.96 -12.93 -4.01
C GLN A 37 13.21 -12.14 -4.44
N GLU A 38 14.39 -12.74 -4.42
CA GLU A 38 15.62 -12.16 -4.98
C GLU A 38 15.52 -12.03 -6.51
N GLU A 39 15.14 -13.11 -7.20
CA GLU A 39 14.91 -13.07 -8.65
C GLU A 39 13.80 -12.09 -9.04
N TRP A 40 12.70 -12.07 -8.27
CA TRP A 40 11.62 -11.11 -8.48
C TRP A 40 12.07 -9.66 -8.28
N GLY A 41 12.81 -9.40 -7.21
CA GLY A 41 13.39 -8.09 -6.92
C GLY A 41 14.35 -7.62 -8.02
N ALA A 42 15.19 -8.52 -8.53
CA ALA A 42 16.10 -8.23 -9.64
C ALA A 42 15.35 -7.91 -10.95
N LEU A 43 14.26 -8.63 -11.24
CA LEU A 43 13.47 -8.44 -12.45
C LEU A 43 12.64 -7.14 -12.42
N MET A 44 11.98 -6.87 -11.30
CA MET A 44 11.00 -5.77 -11.19
C MET A 44 11.59 -4.51 -10.56
N GLY A 45 12.75 -4.60 -9.92
CA GLY A 45 13.34 -3.52 -9.14
C GLY A 45 12.58 -3.23 -7.83
N PHE A 46 11.68 -4.10 -7.38
CA PHE A 46 10.97 -3.93 -6.12
C PHE A 46 11.83 -4.32 -4.92
N THR A 47 11.53 -3.70 -3.77
CA THR A 47 12.08 -4.16 -2.49
C THR A 47 11.45 -5.50 -2.13
N PRO A 48 12.24 -6.58 -1.99
CA PRO A 48 11.70 -7.88 -1.63
C PRO A 48 11.02 -7.85 -0.25
N PRO A 49 9.85 -8.49 -0.09
CA PRO A 49 9.18 -8.65 1.20
C PRO A 49 9.91 -9.63 2.13
N ASN A 50 10.73 -10.52 1.58
CA ASN A 50 11.55 -11.42 2.38
C ASN A 50 12.86 -10.71 2.76
N ALA A 51 13.06 -10.46 4.05
CA ALA A 51 14.24 -9.75 4.58
C ALA A 51 15.57 -10.50 4.37
N GLN A 52 15.53 -11.78 3.99
CA GLN A 52 16.71 -12.58 3.66
C GLN A 52 17.11 -12.48 2.18
N SER A 53 16.25 -11.92 1.32
CA SER A 53 16.56 -11.73 -0.10
C SER A 53 17.52 -10.56 -0.29
N ALA A 54 18.44 -10.69 -1.25
CA ALA A 54 19.19 -9.54 -1.73
C ALA A 54 18.25 -8.51 -2.37
N ASN A 55 18.51 -7.23 -2.12
CA ASN A 55 17.79 -6.13 -2.74
C ASN A 55 18.77 -5.22 -3.48
N ASP A 56 18.98 -5.41 -4.77
CA ASP A 56 19.97 -4.61 -5.50
C ASP A 56 19.49 -3.21 -5.89
N ASN A 57 18.24 -2.86 -5.59
CA ASN A 57 17.75 -1.49 -5.74
C ASN A 57 18.32 -0.58 -4.63
N PRO A 58 19.18 0.40 -4.97
CA PRO A 58 19.79 1.28 -3.97
C PRO A 58 18.76 2.14 -3.23
N VAL A 59 17.70 2.59 -3.91
CA VAL A 59 16.63 3.37 -3.27
C VAL A 59 15.87 2.51 -2.27
N GLY A 60 15.55 1.26 -2.64
CA GLY A 60 14.90 0.31 -1.74
C GLY A 60 15.73 0.03 -0.49
N LYS A 61 17.04 -0.21 -0.67
CA LYS A 61 18.00 -0.39 0.44
C LYS A 61 18.03 0.83 1.37
N GLU A 62 18.15 2.03 0.83
CA GLU A 62 18.21 3.26 1.63
C GLU A 62 16.92 3.50 2.42
N VAL A 63 15.76 3.28 1.81
CA VAL A 63 14.46 3.43 2.46
C VAL A 63 14.27 2.41 3.59
N VAL A 64 14.65 1.14 3.38
CA VAL A 64 14.60 0.11 4.42
C VAL A 64 15.57 0.45 5.56
N GLN A 65 16.80 0.86 5.24
CA GLN A 65 17.79 1.24 6.24
C GLN A 65 17.29 2.43 7.08
N TRP A 66 16.77 3.47 6.43
CA TRP A 66 16.21 4.64 7.12
C TRP A 66 15.03 4.25 8.03
N THR A 67 14.16 3.34 7.56
CA THR A 67 13.02 2.83 8.34
C THR A 67 13.49 2.17 9.63
N VAL A 68 14.52 1.32 9.55
CA VAL A 68 15.12 0.64 10.70
C VAL A 68 15.84 1.62 11.63
N ASP A 69 16.71 2.47 11.10
CA ASP A 69 17.53 3.41 11.89
C ASP A 69 16.71 4.41 12.69
N ASN A 70 15.53 4.77 12.17
CA ASN A 70 14.64 5.74 12.81
C ASN A 70 13.49 5.10 13.59
N GLY A 71 13.41 3.76 13.62
CA GLY A 71 12.28 3.05 14.22
C GLY A 71 10.94 3.54 13.67
N ALA A 72 10.87 3.73 12.35
CA ALA A 72 9.71 4.29 11.70
C ALA A 72 8.52 3.32 11.73
N ASN A 73 7.31 3.85 11.91
CA ASN A 73 6.08 3.07 11.84
C ASN A 73 5.74 2.80 10.38
N ALA A 74 5.61 1.52 10.00
CA ALA A 74 5.10 1.15 8.69
C ALA A 74 3.56 1.27 8.68
N VAL A 75 3.02 2.11 7.81
CA VAL A 75 1.58 2.37 7.68
C VAL A 75 1.16 2.07 6.25
N GLN A 76 0.03 1.38 6.07
CA GLN A 76 -0.57 1.20 4.75
C GLN A 76 -0.89 2.56 4.13
N ARG A 77 -0.81 2.70 2.80
CA ARG A 77 -1.20 3.97 2.17
C ARG A 77 -2.68 4.24 2.37
N TYR A 78 -3.06 5.50 2.20
CA TYR A 78 -4.45 5.94 2.24
C TYR A 78 -5.38 5.08 1.37
N TRP A 79 -4.94 4.68 0.17
CA TRP A 79 -5.72 3.89 -0.77
C TRP A 79 -6.14 2.52 -0.20
N GLU A 80 -5.20 1.79 0.41
CA GLU A 80 -5.47 0.48 1.01
C GLU A 80 -6.09 0.57 2.42
N ALA A 81 -5.82 1.67 3.15
CA ALA A 81 -6.26 1.86 4.52
C ALA A 81 -7.67 2.45 4.67
N THR A 82 -8.29 2.89 3.57
CA THR A 82 -9.56 3.64 3.59
C THR A 82 -10.60 2.93 2.73
N PRO A 83 -11.89 2.91 3.14
CA PRO A 83 -13.00 2.44 2.31
C PRO A 83 -12.94 2.96 0.86
N PRO A 84 -13.08 2.09 -0.17
CA PRO A 84 -12.94 2.48 -1.57
C PRO A 84 -13.85 3.63 -2.00
N ASP A 85 -15.08 3.68 -1.48
CA ASP A 85 -16.05 4.75 -1.75
C ASP A 85 -15.59 6.14 -1.29
N ILE A 86 -14.88 6.22 -0.16
CA ILE A 86 -14.24 7.46 0.30
C ILE A 86 -13.04 7.80 -0.58
N VAL A 87 -12.20 6.81 -0.90
CA VAL A 87 -11.00 7.00 -1.71
C VAL A 87 -11.36 7.52 -3.10
N GLU A 88 -12.29 6.87 -3.78
CA GLU A 88 -12.76 7.25 -5.12
C GLU A 88 -13.35 8.66 -5.12
N THR A 89 -14.20 9.00 -4.13
CA THR A 89 -14.73 10.35 -3.97
C THR A 89 -13.61 11.39 -3.77
N ALA A 90 -12.59 11.05 -2.98
CA ALA A 90 -11.45 11.93 -2.76
C ALA A 90 -10.62 12.15 -4.04
N VAL A 91 -10.42 11.12 -4.86
CA VAL A 91 -9.72 11.26 -6.15
C VAL A 91 -10.47 12.21 -7.08
N ASP A 92 -11.78 12.06 -7.20
CA ASP A 92 -12.60 12.90 -8.08
C ASP A 92 -12.58 14.38 -7.62
N GLU A 93 -12.75 14.62 -6.32
CA GLU A 93 -12.74 15.98 -5.77
C GLU A 93 -11.35 16.62 -5.82
N LEU A 94 -10.28 15.87 -5.53
CA LEU A 94 -8.91 16.38 -5.68
C LEU A 94 -8.58 16.68 -7.15
N SER A 95 -9.10 15.89 -8.10
CA SER A 95 -8.98 16.17 -9.53
C SER A 95 -9.68 17.48 -9.90
N ARG A 96 -10.85 17.76 -9.30
CA ARG A 96 -11.53 19.06 -9.45
C ARG A 96 -10.68 20.22 -8.93
N PHE A 97 -10.02 20.06 -7.78
CA PHE A 97 -9.09 21.08 -7.27
C PHE A 97 -7.90 21.32 -8.19
N ILE A 98 -7.31 20.27 -8.77
CA ILE A 98 -6.18 20.40 -9.73
C ILE A 98 -6.59 21.26 -10.93
N LEU A 99 -7.83 21.12 -11.41
CA LEU A 99 -8.35 21.92 -12.54
C LEU A 99 -8.69 23.36 -12.15
N THR A 100 -8.98 23.65 -10.88
CA THR A 100 -9.31 25.00 -10.40
C THR A 100 -8.72 25.21 -9.00
N PRO A 101 -7.41 25.50 -8.90
CA PRO A 101 -6.72 25.51 -7.61
C PRO A 101 -6.89 26.83 -6.86
N ASP A 102 -8.12 27.16 -6.46
CA ASP A 102 -8.44 28.31 -5.63
C ASP A 102 -8.98 27.91 -4.24
N ALA A 103 -9.02 28.88 -3.32
CA ALA A 103 -9.39 28.62 -1.92
C ALA A 103 -10.86 28.16 -1.75
N ALA A 104 -11.77 28.64 -2.59
CA ALA A 104 -13.18 28.24 -2.52
C ALA A 104 -13.37 26.80 -3.02
N THR A 105 -12.66 26.44 -4.09
CA THR A 105 -12.61 25.09 -4.62
C THR A 105 -11.97 24.15 -3.61
N MET A 106 -10.84 24.51 -3.01
CA MET A 106 -10.21 23.71 -1.95
C MET A 106 -11.15 23.44 -0.78
N THR A 107 -11.84 24.48 -0.28
CA THR A 107 -12.77 24.33 0.85
C THR A 107 -13.90 23.37 0.51
N SER A 108 -14.56 23.58 -0.64
CA SER A 108 -15.66 22.71 -1.08
C SER A 108 -15.21 21.26 -1.36
N VAL A 109 -13.99 21.05 -1.89
CA VAL A 109 -13.39 19.72 -2.07
C VAL A 109 -13.24 19.01 -0.72
N LEU A 110 -12.65 19.67 0.27
CA LEU A 110 -12.42 19.08 1.58
C LEU A 110 -13.74 18.76 2.30
N GLU A 111 -14.73 19.65 2.20
CA GLU A 111 -16.07 19.43 2.76
C GLU A 111 -16.77 18.22 2.12
N ALA A 112 -16.68 18.06 0.79
CA ALA A 112 -17.26 16.92 0.08
C ALA A 112 -16.63 15.59 0.49
N ILE A 113 -15.30 15.55 0.60
CA ILE A 113 -14.56 14.36 1.07
C ILE A 113 -14.95 14.01 2.51
N GLN A 114 -15.01 14.99 3.40
CA GLN A 114 -15.39 14.76 4.79
C GLN A 114 -16.83 14.26 4.91
N ALA A 115 -17.78 14.86 4.18
CA ALA A 115 -19.18 14.43 4.20
C ALA A 115 -19.35 12.97 3.71
N LYS A 116 -18.58 12.56 2.69
CA LYS A 116 -18.53 11.16 2.26
C LYS A 116 -17.95 10.27 3.36
N ALA A 117 -16.83 10.66 3.96
CA ALA A 117 -16.22 9.90 5.04
C ALA A 117 -17.19 9.70 6.21
N ASP A 118 -17.85 10.77 6.69
CA ASP A 118 -18.81 10.72 7.78
C ASP A 118 -19.95 9.74 7.50
N THR A 119 -20.47 9.73 6.26
CA THR A 119 -21.53 8.81 5.83
C THR A 119 -21.05 7.36 5.90
N VAL A 120 -19.91 7.06 5.27
CA VAL A 120 -19.39 5.68 5.16
C VAL A 120 -18.97 5.12 6.51
N TRP A 121 -18.38 5.94 7.37
CA TRP A 121 -17.96 5.50 8.70
C TRP A 121 -19.13 5.31 9.66
N ALA A 122 -20.23 6.05 9.50
CA ALA A 122 -21.43 5.84 10.32
C ALA A 122 -22.16 4.52 10.01
N GLU A 123 -21.95 3.95 8.83
CA GLU A 123 -22.59 2.71 8.36
C GLU A 123 -21.80 1.44 8.73
N ARG A 124 -20.63 1.57 9.35
CA ARG A 124 -19.72 0.47 9.70
C ARG A 124 -19.61 0.26 11.20
#